data_AF-A0A521VMA5-F1
#
_entry.id   AF-A0A521VMA5-F1
#
_cell.length_a   1.000
_cell.length_b   1.000
_cell.length_c   1.000
_cell.angle_alpha   90.00
_cell.angle_beta   90.00
_cell.angle_gamma   90.00
#
_symmetry.space_group_name_H-M   'P 1'
#
loop_
_entity.id
_entity.type
_entity.pdbx_description
1 polymer ?
#
loop_
_entity_poly.entity_id
_entity_poly.type
_entity_poly.pdbx_seq_one_letter_code
_entity_poly.pdbx_strand_id
1 'polypeptide(L)' 'MKRAILTCMIATFLGCAQPGRWQHPTATSDQLKRDQLECEYDASKATANIRSGIEAGYQQAELRRMCLQARGYEWIRQ' A
#
# COMPACT_ATOMS: atom_id res chain seq x y z
N MET A 1 -16.63 -41.54 -3.41
CA MET A 1 -15.63 -40.88 -4.28
C MET A 1 -15.93 -39.41 -4.62
N LYS A 2 -17.17 -38.90 -4.48
CA LYS A 2 -17.49 -37.47 -4.76
C LYS A 2 -17.20 -36.48 -3.62
N ARG A 3 -16.97 -36.96 -2.39
CA ARG A 3 -16.76 -36.12 -1.19
C ARG A 3 -15.30 -35.69 -0.98
N ALA A 4 -14.34 -36.38 -1.58
CA ALA A 4 -12.91 -36.06 -1.42
C ALA A 4 -12.44 -34.90 -2.32
N ILE A 5 -13.15 -34.64 -3.44
CA ILE A 5 -12.79 -33.60 -4.40
C ILE A 5 -13.19 -32.20 -3.88
N LEU A 6 -14.23 -32.11 -3.05
CA LEU A 6 -14.70 -30.83 -2.51
C LEU A 6 -13.74 -30.22 -1.48
N THR A 7 -12.97 -31.05 -0.77
CA THR A 7 -12.10 -30.59 0.33
C THR A 7 -10.78 -29.98 -0.15
N CYS A 8 -10.32 -30.32 -1.37
CA CYS A 8 -9.09 -29.76 -1.94
C CYS A 8 -9.25 -28.33 -2.46
N MET A 9 -10.46 -27.90 -2.82
CA MET A 9 -10.70 -26.58 -3.43
C MET A 9 -10.72 -25.43 -2.41
N ILE A 10 -10.86 -25.73 -1.11
CA ILE A 10 -10.91 -24.73 -0.03
C ILE A 10 -9.50 -24.38 0.47
N ALA A 11 -8.54 -25.31 0.34
CA ALA A 11 -7.17 -25.11 0.82
C ALA A 11 -6.35 -24.13 -0.03
N THR A 12 -6.74 -23.84 -1.27
CA THR A 12 -6.03 -22.93 -2.18
C THR A 12 -6.34 -21.45 -1.95
N PHE A 13 -7.33 -21.11 -1.11
CA PHE A 13 -7.69 -19.70 -0.80
C PHE A 13 -7.06 -19.15 0.48
N LEU A 14 -6.36 -19.98 1.27
CA LEU A 14 -5.68 -19.53 2.50
C LEU A 14 -4.29 -18.91 2.23
N GLY A 15 -3.84 -18.88 0.97
CA GLY A 15 -2.64 -18.16 0.54
C GLY A 15 -2.89 -16.65 0.37
N CYS A 16 -3.66 -16.00 1.25
CA CYS A 16 -3.86 -14.56 1.24
C CYS A 16 -2.50 -13.87 1.43
N ALA A 17 -1.90 -13.40 0.33
CA ALA A 17 -0.74 -12.53 0.36
C ALA A 17 -1.05 -11.38 1.31
N GLN A 18 -0.36 -11.32 2.45
CA GLN A 18 -0.57 -10.25 3.39
C GLN A 18 -0.06 -8.96 2.73
N PRO A 19 -0.90 -7.91 2.62
CA PRO A 19 -0.44 -6.65 2.07
C PRO A 19 0.71 -6.15 2.94
N GLY A 20 1.77 -5.66 2.29
CA GLY A 20 2.86 -5.03 3.03
C GLY A 20 2.36 -3.85 3.85
N ARG A 21 3.14 -3.48 4.87
CA ARG A 21 2.82 -2.36 5.74
C ARG A 21 4.02 -1.45 5.90
N TRP A 22 3.73 -0.15 6.06
CA TRP A 22 4.72 0.84 6.43
C TRP A 22 5.07 0.73 7.91
N GLN A 23 6.36 0.73 8.23
CA GLN A 23 6.86 0.74 9.61
C GLN A 23 7.91 1.82 9.79
N HIS A 24 7.97 2.38 11.00
CA HIS A 24 8.99 3.33 11.43
C HIS A 24 9.34 3.00 12.89
N PRO A 25 10.63 3.00 13.27
CA PRO A 25 11.08 2.48 14.57
C PRO A 25 10.48 3.22 15.77
N THR A 26 10.09 4.48 15.60
CA THR A 26 9.61 5.34 16.69
C THR A 26 8.23 5.95 16.46
N ALA A 27 7.60 5.70 15.30
CA ALA A 27 6.33 6.37 14.99
C ALA A 27 5.13 5.60 15.55
N THR A 28 4.16 6.32 16.11
CA THR A 28 2.88 5.75 16.50
C THR A 28 1.98 5.51 15.30
N SER A 29 0.91 4.72 15.47
CA SER A 29 -0.11 4.51 14.44
C SER A 29 -0.75 5.82 13.97
N ASP A 30 -0.96 6.77 14.89
CA ASP A 30 -1.56 8.06 14.58
C ASP A 30 -0.60 8.97 13.80
N GLN A 31 0.69 8.90 14.11
CA GLN A 31 1.73 9.58 13.32
C GLN A 31 1.76 9.02 11.91
N LEU A 32 1.82 7.69 11.75
CA LEU A 32 1.77 7.05 10.44
C LEU A 32 0.53 7.47 9.65
N LYS A 33 -0.64 7.51 10.29
CA LYS A 33 -1.89 7.93 9.63
C LYS A 33 -1.82 9.38 9.15
N ARG A 34 -1.31 10.30 9.97
CA ARG A 34 -1.15 11.71 9.58
C ARG A 34 -0.16 11.85 8.43
N ASP A 35 1.00 11.21 8.53
CA ASP A 35 2.05 11.27 7.51
C ASP A 35 1.57 10.67 6.18
N GLN A 36 0.78 9.59 6.21
CA GLN A 36 0.15 9.02 5.02
C GLN A 36 -0.80 10.01 4.34
N LEU A 37 -1.64 10.71 5.11
CA LEU A 37 -2.59 11.69 4.57
C LEU A 37 -1.86 12.92 4.02
N GLU A 38 -0.82 13.38 4.70
CA GLU A 38 0.00 14.51 4.25
C GLU A 38 0.73 14.19 2.96
N CYS A 39 1.41 13.03 2.89
CA CYS A 39 2.08 12.56 1.68
C CYS A 39 1.09 12.33 0.52
N GLU A 40 -0.13 11.85 0.80
CA GLU A 40 -1.17 11.69 -0.22
C GLU A 40 -1.67 13.03 -0.75
N TYR A 41 -1.86 14.01 0.12
CA TYR A 41 -2.22 15.37 -0.26
C TYR A 41 -1.13 16.02 -1.12
N ASP A 42 0.14 15.91 -0.72
CA ASP A 42 1.26 16.45 -1.48
C ASP A 42 1.42 15.78 -2.85
N ALA A 43 1.30 14.45 -2.91
CA ALA A 43 1.31 13.73 -4.17
C ALA A 43 0.14 14.16 -5.08
N SER A 44 -1.06 14.36 -4.53
CA SER A 44 -2.23 14.80 -5.31
C SER A 44 -2.03 16.19 -5.93
N LYS A 45 -1.38 17.12 -5.22
CA LYS A 45 -1.06 18.45 -5.74
C LYS A 45 -0.04 18.37 -6.86
N ALA A 46 0.98 17.53 -6.70
CA ALA A 46 2.05 17.36 -7.68
C ALA A 46 1.55 16.73 -8.99
N THR A 47 0.54 15.85 -8.93
CA THR A 47 0.00 15.16 -10.12
C THR A 47 -1.25 15.80 -10.71
N ALA A 48 -1.78 16.88 -10.12
CA ALA A 48 -3.07 17.48 -10.51
C ALA A 48 -3.15 17.90 -11.99
N ASN A 49 -2.01 18.24 -12.61
CA ASN A 49 -1.95 18.69 -14.01
C ASN A 49 -1.72 17.55 -15.01
N ILE A 50 -1.58 16.30 -14.56
CA ILE A 50 -1.39 15.15 -15.44
C ILE A 50 -2.75 14.77 -16.05
N ARG A 51 -2.87 14.92 -17.39
CA ARG A 51 -4.12 14.64 -18.11
C ARG A 51 -4.51 13.16 -18.14
N SER A 52 -3.52 12.26 -18.12
CA SER A 52 -3.76 10.83 -18.15
C SER A 52 -4.03 10.32 -16.73
N GLY A 53 -5.23 9.83 -16.46
CA GLY A 53 -5.58 9.33 -15.12
C GLY A 53 -4.74 8.13 -14.68
N ILE A 54 -4.31 7.29 -15.62
CA ILE A 54 -3.42 6.15 -15.35
C ILE A 54 -2.04 6.66 -14.93
N GLU A 55 -1.46 7.57 -15.71
CA GLU A 55 -0.16 8.17 -15.41
C GLU A 55 -0.18 8.95 -14.10
N ALA A 56 -1.24 9.72 -13.87
CA ALA A 56 -1.46 10.45 -12.62
C ALA A 56 -1.51 9.50 -11.42
N GLY A 57 -2.20 8.36 -11.56
CA GLY A 57 -2.27 7.34 -10.51
C GLY A 57 -0.91 6.71 -10.20
N TYR A 58 -0.12 6.35 -11.23
CA TYR A 58 1.21 5.80 -11.03
C TYR A 58 2.16 6.79 -10.37
N GLN A 59 2.21 8.03 -10.88
CA GLN A 59 3.07 9.06 -10.30
C GLN A 59 2.64 9.44 -8.89
N GLN A 60 1.34 9.50 -8.61
CA GLN A 60 0.85 9.82 -7.27
C GLN A 60 1.24 8.73 -6.27
N ALA A 61 1.13 7.46 -6.65
CA ALA A 61 1.56 6.33 -5.82
C ALA A 61 3.07 6.35 -5.56
N GLU A 62 3.87 6.66 -6.59
CA GLU A 62 5.32 6.77 -6.47
C GLU A 62 5.73 7.94 -5.56
N LEU A 63 5.17 9.13 -5.74
CA LEU A 63 5.46 10.29 -4.91
C LEU A 63 5.05 10.07 -3.45
N ARG A 64 3.89 9.46 -3.21
CA ARG A 64 3.47 9.06 -1.85
C ARG A 64 4.48 8.10 -1.21
N ARG A 65 4.95 7.10 -1.96
CA ARG A 65 5.95 6.13 -1.49
C ARG A 65 7.26 6.84 -1.14
N MET A 66 7.76 7.69 -2.02
CA MET A 66 8.99 8.47 -1.79
C MET A 66 8.87 9.40 -0.59
N CYS A 67 7.72 10.05 -0.42
CA CYS A 67 7.46 10.92 0.73
C CYS A 67 7.54 10.16 2.06
N LEU A 68 6.90 8.98 2.15
CA LEU A 68 6.97 8.14 3.35
C LEU A 68 8.40 7.64 3.60
N GLN A 69 9.13 7.24 2.55
CA GLN A 69 10.54 6.83 2.66
C GLN A 69 11.43 7.98 3.15
N ALA A 70 11.21 9.20 2.66
CA ALA A 70 11.93 10.39 3.13
C ALA A 70 11.65 10.72 4.60
N ARG A 71 10.48 10.35 5.11
CA ARG A 71 10.13 10.41 6.55
C ARG A 71 10.67 9.23 7.36
N GLY A 72 11.45 8.34 6.75
CA GLY A 72 12.08 7.19 7.42
C GLY A 72 11.19 5.95 7.52
N TYR A 73 10.04 5.91 6.85
CA TYR A 73 9.20 4.72 6.82
C TYR A 73 9.74 3.68 5.83
N GLU A 74 9.68 2.43 6.23
CA GLU A 74 10.09 1.29 5.40
C GLU A 74 8.87 0.43 5.04
N TRP A 75 8.83 -0.03 3.79
CA TRP A 75 7.80 -0.96 3.33
C TRP A 75 8.23 -2.39 3.64
N ILE A 76 7.53 -3.02 4.57
CA ILE A 76 7.79 -4.40 4.96
C ILE A 76 6.71 -5.28 4.36
N ARG A 77 7.11 -6.19 3.48
CA ARG A 77 6.26 -7.27 2.97
C ARG A 77 6.04 -8.26 4.13
N GLN A 78 4.79 -8.53 4.47
CA GLN A 78 4.42 -9.51 5.50
C GLN A 78 4.40 -10.92 4.92
#